data_AF-O96308-F1
#
_entry.id   AF-O96308-F1
#
_cell.length_a   1.000
_cell.length_b   1.000
_cell.length_c   1.000
_cell.angle_alpha   90.00
_cell.angle_beta   90.00
_cell.angle_gamma   90.00
#
_symmetry.space_group_name_H-M   'P 1'
#
loop_
_entity.id
_entity.type
_entity.pdbx_description
1 polymer ?
#
loop_
_entity_poly.entity_id
_entity_poly.type
_entity_poly.pdbx_seq_one_letter_code
_entity_poly.pdbx_strand_id
1 'polypeptide(L)'
;HLKDKKDVGFFTSIAGLMNSCSVLDLDAFERNTKAEGLGVGLEGAAGEKNMHDAEFTCALFRFIQLTCEGHNLDWQNYLRTQAGNTTTVNVVICTVDYLLRLQESIMDFYWHYSSKELIDPAGKANFFKAIGVASQVFNTLTEVIQGPCTQNQQALAHSRLWDAVGGFLFLFSHMQDKLSKHSSQVDLLKELLNLQKDMITMMLSMLEGNVVNGTIGKQMVDTLVESASNVELILKYFDMFLKLKDLTSSASFQEIDANNDGWVLPKDFKEKMEQQKSYTPEEIEFLLA
;
A
#
# COMPACT_ATOMS: atom_id res chain seq x y z
N HIS A 1 1.36 -33.80 -11.76
CA HIS A 1 -0.05 -33.68 -12.17
C HIS A 1 -0.28 -32.64 -13.28
N LEU A 2 -0.13 -31.33 -13.01
CA LEU A 2 -0.40 -30.27 -14.02
C LEU A 2 0.49 -30.41 -15.27
N LYS A 3 1.80 -30.67 -15.08
CA LYS A 3 2.73 -30.98 -16.18
C LYS A 3 2.34 -32.25 -16.95
N ASP A 4 1.93 -33.30 -16.25
CA ASP A 4 1.57 -34.59 -16.86
C ASP A 4 0.30 -34.48 -17.71
N LYS A 5 -0.69 -33.73 -17.22
CA LYS A 5 -1.97 -33.50 -17.91
C LYS A 5 -1.93 -32.37 -18.93
N LYS A 6 -0.88 -31.54 -18.92
CA LYS A 6 -0.78 -30.32 -19.72
C LYS A 6 -2.02 -29.43 -19.59
N ASP A 7 -2.45 -29.23 -18.36
CA ASP A 7 -3.73 -28.58 -18.06
C ASP A 7 -3.64 -27.06 -18.28
N VAL A 8 -4.12 -26.61 -19.44
CA VAL A 8 -4.22 -25.19 -19.79
C VAL A 8 -5.38 -24.52 -19.04
N GLY A 9 -6.45 -25.27 -18.81
CA GLY A 9 -7.69 -24.77 -18.21
C GLY A 9 -7.50 -24.27 -16.79
N PHE A 10 -6.60 -24.89 -16.03
CA PHE A 10 -6.23 -24.44 -14.69
C PHE A 10 -5.76 -22.97 -14.69
N PHE A 11 -4.77 -22.64 -15.52
CA PHE A 11 -4.16 -21.30 -15.50
C PHE A 11 -5.05 -20.24 -16.15
N THR A 12 -5.77 -20.58 -17.22
CA THR A 12 -6.74 -19.65 -17.83
C THR A 12 -7.89 -19.34 -16.88
N SER A 13 -8.31 -20.31 -16.05
CA SER A 13 -9.32 -20.08 -15.02
C SER A 13 -8.80 -19.16 -13.92
N ILE A 14 -7.57 -19.36 -13.43
CA ILE A 14 -6.97 -18.46 -12.42
C ILE A 14 -6.87 -17.03 -12.97
N ALA A 15 -6.35 -16.83 -14.18
CA ALA A 15 -6.27 -15.50 -14.79
C ALA A 15 -7.66 -14.88 -15.02
N GLY A 16 -8.65 -15.68 -15.42
CA GLY A 16 -10.04 -15.25 -15.53
C GLY A 16 -10.59 -14.74 -14.20
N LEU A 17 -10.39 -15.49 -13.11
CA LEU A 17 -10.81 -15.09 -11.76
C LEU A 17 -10.11 -13.79 -11.32
N MET A 18 -8.81 -13.65 -11.53
CA MET A 18 -8.05 -12.42 -11.20
C MET A 18 -8.57 -11.19 -11.96
N ASN A 19 -8.95 -11.37 -13.23
CA ASN A 19 -9.53 -10.29 -14.04
C ASN A 19 -10.96 -9.92 -13.60
N SER A 20 -11.71 -10.86 -13.04
CA SER A 20 -13.05 -10.61 -12.52
C SER A 20 -13.07 -10.08 -11.09
N CYS A 21 -11.95 -10.13 -10.35
CA CYS A 21 -11.85 -9.56 -9.01
C CYS A 21 -12.08 -8.04 -9.06
N SER A 22 -13.00 -7.57 -8.23
CA SER A 22 -13.38 -6.17 -8.17
C SER A 22 -12.31 -5.30 -7.50
N VAL A 23 -12.43 -3.99 -7.73
CA VAL A 23 -11.62 -2.93 -7.11
C VAL A 23 -12.58 -1.87 -6.57
N LEU A 24 -12.06 -0.78 -6.01
CA LEU A 24 -12.92 0.30 -5.53
C LEU A 24 -13.67 0.97 -6.69
N ASP A 25 -15.01 0.97 -6.62
CA ASP A 25 -15.85 1.69 -7.57
C ASP A 25 -16.45 2.96 -6.93
N LEU A 26 -16.00 4.13 -7.38
CA LEU A 26 -16.41 5.41 -6.82
C LEU A 26 -17.88 5.72 -7.10
N ASP A 27 -18.36 5.39 -8.31
CA ASP A 27 -19.74 5.61 -8.71
C ASP A 27 -20.70 4.71 -7.91
N ALA A 28 -20.31 3.45 -7.68
CA ALA A 28 -21.07 2.55 -6.81
C ALA A 28 -21.07 3.05 -5.35
N PHE A 29 -19.93 3.55 -4.86
CA PHE A 29 -19.83 4.12 -3.52
C PHE A 29 -20.74 5.34 -3.33
N GLU A 30 -20.72 6.28 -4.26
CA GLU A 30 -21.59 7.47 -4.18
C GLU A 30 -23.08 7.11 -4.26
N ARG A 31 -23.45 6.15 -5.12
CA ARG A 31 -24.84 5.65 -5.21
C ARG A 31 -25.29 5.03 -3.89
N ASN A 32 -24.45 4.18 -3.30
CA ASN A 32 -24.77 3.52 -2.03
C ASN A 32 -24.89 4.53 -0.88
N THR A 33 -23.98 5.51 -0.81
CA THR A 33 -24.01 6.57 0.20
C THR A 33 -25.28 7.43 0.10
N LYS A 34 -25.72 7.75 -1.12
CA LYS A 34 -26.97 8.48 -1.36
C LYS A 34 -28.20 7.65 -0.95
N ALA A 35 -28.22 6.36 -1.25
CA ALA A 35 -29.32 5.47 -0.88
C ALA A 35 -29.45 5.32 0.65
N GLU A 36 -28.33 5.14 1.36
CA GLU A 36 -28.29 5.09 2.82
C GLU A 36 -28.79 6.40 3.44
N GLY A 37 -28.38 7.55 2.89
CA GLY A 37 -28.85 8.87 3.33
C GLY A 37 -30.36 9.11 3.13
N LEU A 38 -30.99 8.38 2.22
CA LEU A 38 -32.43 8.42 1.97
C LEU A 38 -33.22 7.37 2.78
N GLY A 39 -32.55 6.59 3.64
CA GLY A 39 -33.18 5.52 4.43
C GLY A 39 -33.69 4.35 3.58
N VAL A 40 -33.29 4.27 2.31
CA VAL A 40 -33.56 3.12 1.45
C VAL A 40 -32.54 2.06 1.86
N GLY A 41 -32.97 1.13 2.72
CA GLY A 41 -32.09 0.11 3.28
C GLY A 41 -31.35 -0.71 2.22
N LEU A 42 -30.30 -1.41 2.66
CA LEU A 42 -29.41 -2.28 1.87
C LEU A 42 -30.13 -3.39 1.05
N GLU A 43 -31.44 -3.58 1.24
CA GLU A 43 -32.28 -4.54 0.52
C GLU A 43 -33.00 -3.94 -0.70
N GLY A 44 -32.85 -2.64 -0.97
CA GLY A 44 -33.31 -1.99 -2.20
C GLY A 44 -32.36 -2.24 -3.38
N ALA A 45 -32.75 -1.79 -4.58
CA ALA A 45 -32.01 -1.93 -5.86
C ALA A 45 -30.61 -1.26 -5.93
N ALA A 46 -30.00 -0.92 -4.78
CA ALA A 46 -28.60 -0.56 -4.63
C ALA A 46 -27.74 -1.85 -4.67
N GLY A 47 -27.71 -2.47 -5.85
CA GLY A 47 -27.07 -3.75 -6.12
C GLY A 47 -25.55 -3.65 -6.02
N GLU A 48 -24.99 -4.55 -5.20
CA GLU A 48 -23.58 -4.78 -4.86
C GLU A 48 -22.86 -3.69 -4.04
N LYS A 49 -22.44 -4.11 -2.83
CA LYS A 49 -21.50 -3.35 -2.00
C LYS A 49 -20.16 -3.26 -2.72
N ASN A 50 -19.50 -2.12 -2.60
CA ASN A 50 -18.17 -1.94 -3.14
C ASN A 50 -17.20 -2.98 -2.55
N MET A 51 -16.38 -3.57 -3.42
CA MET A 51 -15.50 -4.71 -3.13
C MET A 51 -16.19 -5.83 -2.35
N HIS A 52 -17.37 -6.27 -2.81
CA HIS A 52 -18.12 -7.37 -2.18
C HIS A 52 -17.37 -8.71 -2.20
N ASP A 53 -16.44 -8.87 -3.15
CA ASP A 53 -15.61 -10.07 -3.34
C ASP A 53 -14.24 -9.96 -2.67
N ALA A 54 -13.99 -8.96 -1.81
CA ALA A 54 -12.68 -8.74 -1.18
C ALA A 54 -12.12 -9.99 -0.46
N GLU A 55 -12.97 -10.73 0.26
CA GLU A 55 -12.56 -11.97 0.93
C GLU A 55 -12.14 -13.07 -0.07
N PHE A 56 -12.88 -13.21 -1.17
CA PHE A 56 -12.56 -14.14 -2.24
C PHE A 56 -11.26 -13.76 -2.95
N THR A 57 -11.11 -12.48 -3.29
CA THR A 57 -9.90 -11.93 -3.90
C THR A 57 -8.67 -12.18 -3.02
N CYS A 58 -8.77 -11.89 -1.71
CA CYS A 58 -7.71 -12.22 -0.76
C CYS A 58 -7.40 -13.72 -0.74
N ALA A 59 -8.43 -14.57 -0.70
CA ALA A 59 -8.24 -16.03 -0.70
C ALA A 59 -7.56 -16.53 -1.99
N LEU A 60 -7.88 -15.95 -3.14
CA LEU A 60 -7.27 -16.29 -4.43
C LEU A 60 -5.77 -15.95 -4.43
N PHE A 61 -5.40 -14.74 -4.04
CA PHE A 61 -3.99 -14.34 -3.95
C PHE A 61 -3.26 -15.11 -2.85
N ARG A 62 -3.89 -15.35 -1.69
CA ARG A 62 -3.33 -16.18 -0.62
C ARG A 62 -3.07 -17.61 -1.09
N PHE A 63 -3.97 -18.20 -1.89
CA PHE A 63 -3.73 -19.50 -2.49
C PHE A 63 -2.49 -19.49 -3.38
N ILE A 64 -2.33 -18.49 -4.26
CA ILE A 64 -1.13 -18.36 -5.11
C ILE A 64 0.12 -18.20 -4.24
N GLN A 65 0.08 -17.34 -3.22
CA GLN A 65 1.17 -17.13 -2.27
C GLN A 65 1.61 -18.45 -1.62
N LEU A 66 0.66 -19.20 -1.05
CA LEU A 66 0.91 -20.46 -0.36
C LEU A 66 1.56 -21.52 -1.27
N THR A 67 1.28 -21.48 -2.58
CA THR A 67 1.91 -22.41 -3.52
C THR A 67 3.39 -22.07 -3.79
N CYS A 68 3.80 -20.83 -3.52
CA CYS A 68 5.19 -20.37 -3.65
C CYS A 68 5.98 -20.44 -2.34
N GLU A 69 5.31 -20.58 -1.18
CA GLU A 69 5.97 -20.71 0.12
C GLU A 69 6.98 -21.88 0.09
N GLY A 70 8.13 -21.68 0.74
CA GLY A 70 9.25 -22.63 0.71
C GLY A 70 10.15 -22.53 -0.52
N HIS A 71 10.01 -21.46 -1.33
CA HIS A 71 10.91 -21.10 -2.43
C HIS A 71 11.06 -22.20 -3.49
N ASN A 72 9.95 -22.79 -3.90
CA ASN A 72 9.93 -23.82 -4.94
C ASN A 72 10.15 -23.19 -6.33
N LEU A 73 11.42 -23.12 -6.74
CA LEU A 73 11.84 -22.49 -7.99
C LEU A 73 11.15 -23.07 -9.24
N ASP A 74 10.93 -24.39 -9.28
CA ASP A 74 10.24 -25.04 -10.39
C ASP A 74 8.80 -24.59 -10.51
N TRP A 75 8.11 -24.44 -9.38
CA TRP A 75 6.74 -23.94 -9.35
C TRP A 75 6.65 -22.45 -9.66
N GLN A 76 7.51 -21.63 -9.04
CA GLN A 76 7.60 -20.19 -9.31
C GLN A 76 7.82 -19.90 -10.80
N ASN A 77 8.69 -20.67 -11.46
CA ASN A 77 8.88 -20.57 -12.91
C ASN A 77 7.67 -21.07 -13.71
N TYR A 78 7.01 -22.12 -13.23
CA TYR A 78 5.83 -22.67 -13.87
C TYR A 78 4.61 -21.74 -13.76
N LEU A 79 4.52 -20.85 -12.77
CA LEU A 79 3.51 -19.78 -12.72
C LEU A 79 3.71 -18.72 -13.82
N ARG A 80 4.96 -18.48 -14.23
CA ARG A 80 5.30 -17.54 -15.30
C ARG A 80 5.16 -18.17 -16.69
N THR A 81 5.59 -19.42 -16.84
CA THR A 81 5.63 -20.09 -18.16
C THR A 81 5.38 -21.59 -18.05
N GLN A 82 4.33 -22.08 -18.71
CA GLN A 82 3.95 -23.49 -18.72
C GLN A 82 4.50 -24.21 -19.95
N ALA A 83 5.83 -24.40 -19.99
CA ALA A 83 6.48 -25.10 -21.09
C ALA A 83 5.87 -26.51 -21.29
N GLY A 84 5.50 -26.81 -22.54
CA GLY A 84 4.84 -28.08 -22.91
C GLY A 84 3.32 -28.00 -23.07
N ASN A 85 2.69 -26.90 -22.61
CA ASN A 85 1.30 -26.56 -22.91
C ASN A 85 1.18 -25.82 -24.27
N THR A 86 -0.01 -25.82 -24.87
CA THR A 86 -0.31 -25.07 -26.10
C THR A 86 -0.46 -23.56 -25.88
N THR A 87 -0.76 -23.16 -24.65
CA THR A 87 -0.97 -21.77 -24.25
C THR A 87 -0.22 -21.52 -22.95
N THR A 88 0.45 -20.36 -22.87
CA THR A 88 1.11 -19.88 -21.66
C THR A 88 0.28 -18.76 -21.05
N VAL A 89 0.06 -18.84 -19.75
CA VAL A 89 -0.56 -17.79 -18.93
C VAL A 89 0.48 -17.34 -17.91
N ASN A 90 0.82 -16.05 -17.94
CA ASN A 90 1.81 -15.49 -17.04
C ASN A 90 1.10 -14.93 -15.79
N VAL A 91 0.90 -15.78 -14.78
CA VAL A 91 0.18 -15.42 -13.54
C VAL A 91 0.90 -14.32 -12.77
N VAL A 92 2.23 -14.24 -12.89
CA VAL A 92 3.06 -13.19 -12.28
C VAL A 92 2.65 -11.82 -12.82
N ILE A 93 2.49 -11.69 -14.14
CA ILE A 93 2.07 -10.44 -14.77
C ILE A 93 0.59 -10.13 -14.47
N CYS A 94 -0.29 -11.13 -14.50
CA CYS A 94 -1.70 -10.93 -14.11
C CYS A 94 -1.83 -10.39 -12.67
N THR A 95 -0.90 -10.75 -11.78
CA THR A 95 -0.87 -10.24 -10.39
C THR A 95 -0.53 -8.75 -10.37
N VAL A 96 0.43 -8.32 -11.19
CA VAL A 96 0.79 -6.89 -11.34
C VAL A 96 -0.35 -6.11 -11.99
N ASP A 97 -1.02 -6.66 -13.01
CA ASP A 97 -2.14 -6.00 -13.68
C ASP A 97 -3.32 -5.77 -12.72
N TYR A 98 -3.60 -6.71 -11.82
CA TYR A 98 -4.58 -6.51 -10.75
C TYR A 98 -4.14 -5.42 -9.77
N LEU A 99 -2.87 -5.46 -9.32
CA LEU A 99 -2.32 -4.47 -8.39
C LEU A 99 -2.44 -3.05 -8.94
N LEU A 100 -2.16 -2.86 -10.23
CA LEU A 100 -2.25 -1.56 -10.88
C LEU A 100 -3.71 -1.06 -10.93
N ARG A 101 -4.67 -1.89 -11.33
CA ARG A 101 -6.10 -1.51 -11.30
C ARG A 101 -6.56 -1.14 -9.89
N LEU A 102 -6.12 -1.90 -8.88
CA LEU A 102 -6.44 -1.62 -7.50
C LEU A 102 -5.83 -0.28 -7.06
N GLN A 103 -4.56 -0.02 -7.41
CA GLN A 103 -3.87 1.24 -7.11
C GLN A 103 -4.57 2.44 -7.75
N GLU A 104 -4.94 2.36 -9.03
CA GLU A 104 -5.69 3.39 -9.74
C GLU A 104 -7.03 3.68 -9.04
N SER A 105 -7.76 2.64 -8.63
CA SER A 105 -9.03 2.80 -7.91
C SER A 105 -8.87 3.46 -6.53
N ILE A 106 -7.79 3.16 -5.80
CA ILE A 106 -7.47 3.79 -4.51
C ILE A 106 -7.11 5.27 -4.73
N MET A 107 -6.42 5.58 -5.84
CA MET A 107 -6.10 6.95 -6.23
C MET A 107 -7.34 7.79 -6.46
N ASP A 108 -8.33 7.27 -7.20
CA ASP A 108 -9.60 7.96 -7.43
C ASP A 108 -10.36 8.23 -6.12
N PHE A 109 -10.36 7.25 -5.22
CA PHE A 109 -10.92 7.41 -3.86
C PHE A 109 -10.18 8.47 -3.05
N TYR A 110 -8.84 8.49 -3.11
CA TYR A 110 -8.05 9.53 -2.47
C TYR A 110 -8.47 10.92 -2.98
N TRP A 111 -8.61 11.10 -4.30
CA TRP A 111 -9.02 12.39 -4.87
C TRP A 111 -10.42 12.81 -4.42
N HIS A 112 -11.37 11.87 -4.31
CA HIS A 112 -12.71 12.13 -3.76
C HIS A 112 -12.67 12.69 -2.32
N TYR A 113 -11.71 12.25 -1.51
CA TYR A 113 -11.52 12.71 -0.13
C TYR A 113 -10.48 13.83 0.03
N SER A 114 -9.75 14.19 -1.02
CA SER A 114 -8.62 15.12 -0.96
C SER A 114 -9.02 16.48 -0.35
N SER A 115 -10.17 17.03 -0.77
CA SER A 115 -10.72 18.30 -0.31
C SER A 115 -11.54 18.23 0.98
N LYS A 116 -11.88 17.03 1.46
CA LYS A 116 -12.66 16.83 2.69
C LYS A 116 -11.72 16.78 3.88
N GLU A 117 -12.06 17.42 4.99
CA GLU A 117 -11.23 17.35 6.21
C GLU A 117 -11.13 15.92 6.74
N LEU A 118 -12.28 15.24 6.84
CA LEU A 118 -12.36 13.88 7.36
C LEU A 118 -12.83 12.87 6.31
N ILE A 119 -12.32 11.65 6.40
CA ILE A 119 -12.86 10.47 5.73
C ILE A 119 -14.01 9.95 6.60
N ASP A 120 -15.21 9.88 6.01
CA ASP A 120 -16.38 9.37 6.71
C ASP A 120 -16.27 7.85 7.00
N PRO A 121 -17.08 7.29 7.91
CA PRO A 121 -16.98 5.88 8.29
C PRO A 121 -17.13 4.89 7.13
N ALA A 122 -17.96 5.21 6.12
CA ALA A 122 -18.14 4.35 4.95
C ALA A 122 -16.90 4.39 4.06
N GLY A 123 -16.30 5.57 3.86
CA GLY A 123 -15.02 5.74 3.19
C GLY A 123 -13.91 4.95 3.88
N LYS A 124 -13.77 5.09 5.20
CA LYS A 124 -12.77 4.33 5.98
C LYS A 124 -12.93 2.83 5.79
N ALA A 125 -14.16 2.30 5.88
CA ALA A 125 -14.43 0.88 5.70
C ALA A 125 -14.00 0.37 4.31
N ASN A 126 -14.21 1.15 3.25
CA ASN A 126 -13.78 0.79 1.89
C ASN A 126 -12.26 0.88 1.73
N PHE A 127 -11.61 1.91 2.29
CA PHE A 127 -10.14 1.97 2.31
C PHE A 127 -9.52 0.78 3.04
N PHE A 128 -10.04 0.39 4.21
CA PHE A 128 -9.52 -0.78 4.93
C PHE A 128 -9.60 -2.07 4.10
N LYS A 129 -10.71 -2.29 3.37
CA LYS A 129 -10.84 -3.44 2.47
C LYS A 129 -9.80 -3.40 1.36
N ALA A 130 -9.67 -2.27 0.66
CA ALA A 130 -8.73 -2.13 -0.45
C ALA A 130 -7.27 -2.28 0.00
N ILE A 131 -6.92 -1.68 1.15
CA ILE A 131 -5.60 -1.81 1.79
C ILE A 131 -5.31 -3.27 2.14
N GLY A 132 -6.27 -3.99 2.73
CA GLY A 132 -6.12 -5.41 3.06
C GLY A 132 -5.87 -6.27 1.82
N VAL A 133 -6.61 -6.03 0.73
CA VAL A 133 -6.38 -6.73 -0.55
C VAL A 133 -5.00 -6.39 -1.13
N ALA A 134 -4.61 -5.11 -1.14
CA ALA A 134 -3.31 -4.68 -1.64
C ALA A 134 -2.15 -5.33 -0.86
N SER A 135 -2.26 -5.41 0.48
CA SER A 135 -1.28 -6.09 1.34
C SER A 135 -1.13 -7.56 0.94
N GLN A 136 -2.25 -8.27 0.76
CA GLN A 136 -2.22 -9.66 0.30
C GLN A 136 -1.55 -9.81 -1.07
N VAL A 137 -1.77 -8.87 -1.99
CA VAL A 137 -1.12 -8.89 -3.32
C VAL A 137 0.39 -8.65 -3.22
N PHE A 138 0.86 -7.69 -2.40
CA PHE A 138 2.29 -7.47 -2.17
C PHE A 138 2.97 -8.68 -1.52
N ASN A 139 2.32 -9.32 -0.54
CA ASN A 139 2.81 -10.54 0.08
C ASN A 139 2.89 -11.70 -0.92
N THR A 140 1.94 -11.78 -1.85
CA THR A 140 1.96 -12.77 -2.94
C THR A 140 3.11 -12.54 -3.91
N LEU A 141 3.31 -11.28 -4.35
CA LEU A 141 4.43 -10.91 -5.22
C LEU A 141 5.78 -11.20 -4.57
N THR A 142 5.89 -11.00 -3.25
CA THR A 142 7.08 -11.30 -2.46
C THR A 142 7.44 -12.79 -2.54
N GLU A 143 6.51 -13.70 -2.26
CA GLU A 143 6.77 -15.16 -2.33
C GLU A 143 7.03 -15.65 -3.76
N VAL A 144 6.51 -14.95 -4.77
CA VAL A 144 6.76 -15.27 -6.19
C VAL A 144 8.23 -15.03 -6.60
N ILE A 145 8.96 -14.17 -5.89
CA ILE A 145 10.35 -13.79 -6.22
C ILE A 145 11.41 -14.22 -5.19
N GLN A 146 11.04 -14.41 -3.92
CA GLN A 146 11.99 -14.79 -2.87
C GLN A 146 12.59 -16.19 -3.07
N GLY A 147 13.79 -16.38 -2.51
CA GLY A 147 14.59 -17.58 -2.73
C GLY A 147 15.08 -17.60 -4.18
N PRO A 148 15.97 -16.65 -4.50
CA PRO A 148 15.80 -15.69 -5.59
C PRO A 148 15.36 -16.35 -6.91
N CYS A 149 14.16 -16.02 -7.36
CA CYS A 149 13.66 -16.39 -8.69
C CYS A 149 14.00 -15.30 -9.71
N THR A 150 15.22 -15.33 -10.24
CA THR A 150 15.75 -14.27 -11.14
C THR A 150 14.87 -14.00 -12.34
N GLN A 151 14.25 -15.02 -12.91
CA GLN A 151 13.38 -14.87 -14.08
C GLN A 151 12.03 -14.21 -13.73
N ASN A 152 11.49 -14.41 -12.52
CA ASN A 152 10.31 -13.68 -12.05
C ASN A 152 10.67 -12.23 -11.71
N GLN A 153 11.81 -11.99 -11.07
CA GLN A 153 12.31 -10.63 -10.83
C GLN A 153 12.47 -9.86 -12.15
N GLN A 154 13.05 -10.46 -13.19
CA GLN A 154 13.15 -9.84 -14.51
C GLN A 154 11.79 -9.64 -15.19
N ALA A 155 10.85 -10.56 -15.01
CA ALA A 155 9.49 -10.38 -15.54
C ALA A 155 8.79 -9.18 -14.89
N LEU A 156 8.93 -9.01 -13.57
CA LEU A 156 8.39 -7.86 -12.85
C LEU A 156 9.08 -6.56 -13.26
N ALA A 157 10.41 -6.56 -13.40
CA ALA A 157 11.20 -5.39 -13.79
C ALA A 157 10.85 -4.85 -15.19
N HIS A 158 10.43 -5.72 -16.11
CA HIS A 158 9.96 -5.33 -17.45
C HIS A 158 8.44 -5.15 -17.55
N SER A 159 7.72 -5.29 -16.43
CA SER A 159 6.28 -5.07 -16.35
C SER A 159 5.95 -3.64 -15.91
N ARG A 160 4.66 -3.37 -15.68
CA ARG A 160 4.16 -2.10 -15.14
C ARG A 160 4.21 -2.01 -13.61
N LEU A 161 4.99 -2.87 -12.95
CA LEU A 161 5.12 -2.85 -11.48
C LEU A 161 5.61 -1.49 -10.98
N TRP A 162 6.56 -0.87 -11.68
CA TRP A 162 7.13 0.43 -11.28
C TRP A 162 6.10 1.56 -11.36
N ASP A 163 5.17 1.52 -12.33
CA ASP A 163 4.03 2.46 -12.40
C ASP A 163 3.18 2.36 -11.11
N ALA A 164 2.84 1.13 -10.70
CA ALA A 164 2.04 0.89 -9.50
C ALA A 164 2.78 1.33 -8.22
N VAL A 165 4.08 1.04 -8.11
CA VAL A 165 4.91 1.47 -6.98
C VAL A 165 4.96 3.00 -6.87
N GLY A 166 5.14 3.72 -7.98
CA GLY A 166 5.09 5.18 -8.00
C GLY A 166 3.75 5.72 -7.51
N GLY A 167 2.64 5.12 -7.96
CA GLY A 167 1.29 5.47 -7.50
C GLY A 167 1.09 5.25 -5.99
N PHE A 168 1.60 4.15 -5.43
CA PHE A 168 1.55 3.91 -3.99
C PHE A 168 2.45 4.87 -3.20
N LEU A 169 3.63 5.25 -3.70
CA LEU A 169 4.47 6.27 -3.04
C LEU A 169 3.72 7.61 -2.91
N PHE A 170 2.98 8.01 -3.94
CA PHE A 170 2.11 9.19 -3.87
C PHE A 170 1.00 9.01 -2.83
N LEU A 171 0.31 7.87 -2.82
CA LEU A 171 -0.75 7.60 -1.84
C LEU A 171 -0.22 7.63 -0.42
N PHE A 172 0.94 7.01 -0.16
CA PHE A 172 1.56 6.99 1.15
C PHE A 172 1.94 8.39 1.62
N SER A 173 2.59 9.20 0.80
CA SER A 173 3.01 10.55 1.21
C SER A 173 1.82 11.45 1.57
N HIS A 174 0.76 11.43 0.75
CA HIS A 174 -0.36 12.36 0.93
C HIS A 174 -1.39 11.87 1.95
N MET A 175 -1.71 10.57 1.97
CA MET A 175 -2.60 10.04 3.00
C MET A 175 -1.92 10.05 4.38
N GLN A 176 -0.61 9.84 4.47
CA GLN A 176 0.11 9.96 5.74
C GLN A 176 -0.07 11.35 6.35
N ASP A 177 0.18 12.42 5.58
CA ASP A 177 -0.01 13.81 6.03
C ASP A 177 -1.48 14.12 6.41
N LYS A 178 -2.44 13.61 5.64
CA LYS A 178 -3.87 13.84 5.88
C LYS A 178 -4.37 13.13 7.14
N LEU A 179 -4.09 11.82 7.25
CA LEU A 179 -4.64 10.97 8.31
C LEU A 179 -4.01 11.27 9.68
N SER A 180 -2.78 11.78 9.72
CA SER A 180 -2.08 12.08 10.97
C SER A 180 -2.64 13.29 11.73
N LYS A 181 -3.37 14.18 11.06
CA LYS A 181 -3.93 15.43 11.63
C LYS A 181 -5.14 15.19 12.54
N HIS A 182 -5.72 14.00 12.53
CA HIS A 182 -6.91 13.70 13.33
C HIS A 182 -6.82 12.33 14.02
N SER A 183 -6.93 12.33 15.35
CA SER A 183 -6.85 11.12 16.17
C SER A 183 -7.88 10.04 15.79
N SER A 184 -9.02 10.43 15.21
CA SER A 184 -10.09 9.53 14.74
C SER A 184 -9.72 8.72 13.48
N GLN A 185 -8.58 9.00 12.85
CA GLN A 185 -8.10 8.34 11.62
C GLN A 185 -6.79 7.57 11.80
N VAL A 186 -6.26 7.52 13.03
CA VAL A 186 -4.99 6.84 13.35
C VAL A 186 -5.03 5.34 13.06
N ASP A 187 -6.20 4.72 13.20
CA ASP A 187 -6.44 3.33 12.82
C ASP A 187 -6.19 3.10 11.32
N LEU A 188 -6.71 3.98 10.46
CA LEU A 188 -6.50 3.90 9.02
C LEU A 188 -5.05 4.23 8.65
N LEU A 189 -4.45 5.21 9.32
CA LEU A 189 -3.02 5.54 9.14
C LEU A 189 -2.14 4.34 9.46
N LYS A 190 -2.42 3.62 10.55
CA LYS A 190 -1.66 2.44 10.94
C LYS A 190 -1.71 1.35 9.87
N GLU A 191 -2.89 1.08 9.30
CA GLU A 191 -3.00 0.08 8.22
C GLU A 191 -2.32 0.54 6.93
N LEU A 192 -2.34 1.83 6.62
CA LEU A 192 -1.57 2.39 5.50
C LEU A 192 -0.06 2.20 5.68
N LEU A 193 0.47 2.42 6.89
CA LEU A 193 1.88 2.19 7.20
C LEU A 193 2.26 0.70 7.16
N ASN A 194 1.36 -0.20 7.55
CA ASN A 194 1.55 -1.64 7.39
C ASN A 194 1.64 -2.01 5.90
N LEU A 195 0.76 -1.46 5.07
CA LEU A 195 0.81 -1.67 3.62
C LEU A 195 2.11 -1.15 3.00
N GLN A 196 2.58 0.03 3.45
CA GLN A 196 3.87 0.58 3.02
C GLN A 196 5.02 -0.37 3.36
N LYS A 197 5.03 -0.97 4.56
CA LYS A 197 6.02 -1.98 4.95
C LYS A 197 5.98 -3.21 4.02
N ASP A 198 4.80 -3.71 3.66
CA ASP A 198 4.67 -4.87 2.77
C ASP A 198 5.21 -4.55 1.37
N MET A 199 4.90 -3.36 0.83
CA MET A 199 5.45 -2.90 -0.45
C MET A 199 7.00 -2.82 -0.41
N ILE A 200 7.56 -2.22 0.64
CA ILE A 200 9.02 -2.11 0.79
C ILE A 200 9.66 -3.49 0.93
N THR A 201 9.02 -4.44 1.62
CA THR A 201 9.50 -5.82 1.74
C THR A 201 9.55 -6.53 0.37
N MET A 202 8.55 -6.31 -0.47
CA MET A 202 8.56 -6.79 -1.86
C MET A 202 9.72 -6.17 -2.66
N MET A 203 9.93 -4.85 -2.55
CA MET A 203 11.03 -4.17 -3.23
C MET A 203 12.42 -4.63 -2.75
N LEU A 204 12.59 -4.93 -1.47
CA LEU A 204 13.83 -5.54 -0.96
C LEU A 204 14.04 -6.94 -1.54
N SER A 205 12.97 -7.71 -1.70
CA SER A 205 13.01 -9.05 -2.29
C SER A 205 13.34 -9.03 -3.80
N MET A 206 13.03 -7.94 -4.49
CA MET A 206 13.48 -7.69 -5.88
C MET A 206 15.00 -7.54 -5.99
N LEU A 207 15.69 -7.19 -4.91
CA LEU A 207 17.15 -7.04 -4.87
C LEU A 207 17.87 -8.31 -4.37
N GLU A 208 17.14 -9.37 -4.04
CA GLU A 208 17.74 -10.62 -3.59
C GLU A 208 18.57 -11.26 -4.72
N GLY A 209 19.86 -11.52 -4.45
CA GLY A 209 20.78 -12.05 -5.46
C GLY A 209 21.24 -11.03 -6.51
N ASN A 210 21.03 -9.72 -6.28
CA ASN A 210 21.40 -8.68 -7.23
C ASN A 210 22.91 -8.58 -7.47
N VAL A 211 23.28 -8.19 -8.69
CA VAL A 211 24.66 -7.95 -9.11
C VAL A 211 24.92 -6.45 -9.16
N VAL A 212 26.16 -6.02 -8.86
CA VAL A 212 26.57 -4.62 -8.96
C VAL A 212 26.26 -4.09 -10.37
N ASN A 213 25.56 -2.95 -10.45
CA ASN A 213 25.06 -2.34 -11.70
C ASN A 213 24.01 -3.18 -12.47
N GLY A 214 23.29 -4.07 -11.79
CA GLY A 214 22.14 -4.78 -12.35
C GLY A 214 20.99 -3.84 -12.74
N THR A 215 20.21 -4.25 -13.74
CA THR A 215 19.08 -3.46 -14.29
C THR A 215 18.00 -3.17 -13.25
N ILE A 216 17.68 -4.14 -12.39
CA ILE A 216 16.64 -4.01 -11.35
C ILE A 216 16.99 -2.90 -10.36
N GLY A 217 18.22 -2.92 -9.82
CA GLY A 217 18.67 -1.90 -8.88
C GLY A 217 18.65 -0.50 -9.50
N LYS A 218 19.05 -0.39 -10.77
CA LYS A 218 18.97 0.87 -11.51
C LYS A 218 17.53 1.36 -11.67
N GLN A 219 16.61 0.51 -12.12
CA GLN A 219 15.20 0.89 -12.27
C GLN A 219 14.55 1.30 -10.95
N MET A 220 14.87 0.60 -9.85
CA MET A 220 14.39 0.98 -8.53
C MET A 220 14.87 2.37 -8.12
N VAL A 221 16.13 2.72 -8.42
CA VAL A 221 16.64 4.09 -8.22
C VAL A 221 15.91 5.08 -9.12
N ASP A 222 15.73 4.76 -10.40
CA ASP A 222 15.03 5.63 -11.36
C ASP A 222 13.59 5.94 -10.88
N THR A 223 12.84 4.93 -10.40
CA THR A 223 11.50 5.13 -9.81
C THR A 223 11.51 6.02 -8.57
N LEU A 224 12.51 5.87 -7.68
CA LEU A 224 12.65 6.72 -6.49
C LEU A 224 12.98 8.17 -6.87
N VAL A 225 13.80 8.39 -7.91
CA VAL A 225 14.13 9.71 -8.43
C VAL A 225 12.90 10.37 -9.08
N GLU A 226 12.13 9.61 -9.86
CA GLU A 226 10.87 10.11 -10.44
C GLU A 226 9.83 10.48 -9.37
N SER A 227 9.83 9.77 -8.24
CA SER A 227 8.96 10.02 -7.09
C SER A 227 9.63 10.81 -5.95
N ALA A 228 10.72 11.54 -6.24
CA ALA A 228 11.56 12.15 -5.19
C ALA A 228 10.77 13.03 -4.21
N SER A 229 9.83 13.85 -4.70
CA SER A 229 9.00 14.69 -3.85
C SER A 229 8.14 13.89 -2.86
N ASN A 230 7.57 12.77 -3.30
CA ASN A 230 6.79 11.88 -2.43
C ASN A 230 7.67 11.19 -1.40
N VAL A 231 8.85 10.72 -1.82
CA VAL A 231 9.83 10.08 -0.92
C VAL A 231 10.32 11.07 0.13
N GLU A 232 10.60 12.32 -0.23
CA GLU A 232 10.99 13.38 0.70
C GLU A 232 9.91 13.64 1.75
N LEU A 233 8.63 13.70 1.37
CA LEU A 233 7.52 13.87 2.31
C LEU A 233 7.43 12.72 3.32
N ILE A 234 7.56 11.48 2.85
CA ILE A 234 7.56 10.28 3.70
C ILE A 234 8.72 10.33 4.71
N LEU A 235 9.93 10.65 4.24
CA LEU A 235 11.11 10.72 5.10
C LEU A 235 11.00 11.87 6.10
N LYS A 236 10.52 13.03 5.67
CA LYS A 236 10.29 14.20 6.53
C LYS A 236 9.31 13.88 7.65
N TYR A 237 8.23 13.14 7.34
CA TYR A 237 7.29 12.68 8.37
C TYR A 237 8.00 11.86 9.45
N PHE A 238 8.77 10.84 9.09
CA PHE A 238 9.48 10.03 10.07
C PHE A 238 10.51 10.83 10.87
N ASP A 239 11.28 11.70 10.20
CA ASP A 239 12.29 12.55 10.83
C ASP A 239 11.68 13.49 11.89
N MET A 240 10.53 14.13 11.61
CA MET A 240 9.82 14.97 12.57
C MET A 240 9.50 14.21 13.88
N PHE A 241 8.94 13.00 13.79
CA PHE A 241 8.55 12.23 14.97
C PHE A 241 9.73 11.54 15.67
N LEU A 242 10.81 11.20 14.96
CA LEU A 242 12.03 10.65 15.57
C LEU A 242 12.74 11.70 16.43
N LYS A 243 12.87 12.94 15.92
CA LYS A 243 13.45 14.07 16.66
C LYS A 243 12.64 14.46 17.89
N LEU A 244 11.33 14.18 17.91
CA LEU A 244 10.43 14.56 19.00
C LEU A 244 10.84 13.90 20.33
N LYS A 245 11.35 12.67 20.28
CA LYS A 245 11.87 11.97 21.45
C LYS A 245 13.08 12.67 22.06
N ASP A 246 13.98 13.16 21.21
CA ASP A 246 15.20 13.86 21.65
C ASP A 246 14.87 15.24 22.22
N LEU A 247 13.87 15.93 21.65
CA LEU A 247 13.33 17.18 22.21
C LEU A 247 12.76 16.95 23.62
N THR A 248 11.82 16.01 23.75
CA THR A 248 11.09 15.76 25.01
C THR A 248 11.95 15.18 26.13
N SER A 249 13.08 14.54 25.77
CA SER A 249 14.05 14.01 26.74
C SER A 249 15.10 15.04 27.18
N SER A 250 15.14 16.23 26.59
CA SER A 250 16.12 17.25 26.92
C SER A 250 15.83 17.93 28.26
N ALA A 251 16.87 18.27 29.02
CA ALA A 251 16.73 18.94 30.32
C ALA A 251 16.01 20.29 30.18
N SER A 252 16.29 21.03 29.11
CA SER A 252 15.65 22.32 28.84
C SER A 252 14.14 22.20 28.54
N PHE A 253 13.70 21.05 28.02
CA PHE A 253 12.27 20.78 27.80
C PHE A 253 11.59 20.32 29.09
N GLN A 254 12.26 19.50 29.91
CA GLN A 254 11.72 19.06 31.20
C GLN A 254 11.48 20.23 32.17
N GLU A 255 12.24 21.33 32.04
CA GLU A 255 12.02 22.56 32.81
C GLU A 255 10.66 23.25 32.52
N ILE A 256 9.97 22.90 31.42
CA ILE A 256 8.65 23.47 31.09
C ILE A 256 7.57 22.97 32.06
N ASP A 257 7.65 21.70 32.45
CA ASP A 257 6.73 21.09 33.41
C ASP A 257 7.22 21.34 34.86
N ALA A 258 7.20 22.62 35.26
CA ALA A 258 7.65 23.02 36.60
C ALA A 258 6.83 22.38 37.74
N ASN A 259 5.59 21.98 37.45
CA ASN A 259 4.68 21.37 38.43
C ASN A 259 4.80 19.83 38.48
N ASN A 260 5.53 19.21 37.55
CA ASN A 260 5.59 17.75 37.34
C ASN A 260 4.20 17.10 37.21
N ASP A 261 3.25 17.78 36.58
CA ASP A 261 1.89 17.27 36.37
C ASP A 261 1.74 16.53 35.03
N GLY A 262 2.77 16.56 34.19
CA GLY A 262 2.82 15.89 32.89
C GLY A 262 2.11 16.65 31.76
N TRP A 263 1.69 17.89 31.98
CA TRP A 263 1.03 18.72 30.98
C TRP A 263 1.90 19.90 30.54
N VAL A 264 1.93 20.16 29.23
CA VAL A 264 2.66 21.29 28.65
C VAL A 264 1.69 22.15 27.85
N LEU A 265 1.79 23.48 28.02
CA LEU A 265 0.99 24.41 27.23
C LEU A 265 1.51 24.45 25.78
N PRO A 266 0.63 24.51 24.76
CA PRO A 266 1.04 24.58 23.36
C PRO A 266 1.99 25.74 23.03
N LYS A 267 1.84 26.86 23.75
CA LYS A 267 2.71 28.03 23.61
C LYS A 267 4.14 27.72 24.05
N ASP A 268 4.31 27.09 25.21
CA ASP A 268 5.64 26.78 25.76
C ASP A 268 6.32 25.68 24.94
N PHE A 269 5.53 24.73 24.44
CA PHE A 269 5.97 23.71 23.49
C PHE A 269 6.54 24.34 22.21
N LYS A 270 5.80 25.30 21.62
CA LYS A 270 6.22 26.05 20.43
C LYS A 270 7.53 26.81 20.68
N GLU A 271 7.61 27.58 21.76
CA GLU A 271 8.80 28.37 22.09
C GLU A 271 10.06 27.49 22.21
N LYS A 272 9.92 26.28 22.77
CA LYS A 272 11.05 25.36 22.95
C LYS A 272 11.48 24.67 21.67
N MET A 273 10.53 24.34 20.78
CA MET A 273 10.85 23.90 19.42
C MET A 273 11.61 24.97 18.63
N GLU A 274 11.17 26.23 18.71
CA GLU A 274 11.84 27.37 18.06
C GLU A 274 13.26 27.60 18.61
N GLN A 275 13.46 27.45 19.92
CA GLN A 275 14.78 27.58 20.57
C GLN A 275 15.75 26.47 20.16
N GLN A 276 15.28 25.23 20.00
CA GLN A 276 16.14 24.09 19.65
C GLN A 276 16.63 24.11 18.18
N LYS A 277 15.98 24.91 17.31
CA LYS A 277 16.32 25.07 15.88
C LYS A 277 16.44 23.75 15.10
N SER A 278 15.77 22.71 15.58
CA SER A 278 15.78 21.37 14.97
C SER A 278 14.58 21.13 14.04
N TYR A 279 13.63 22.07 14.04
CA TYR A 279 12.38 22.05 13.28
C TYR A 279 12.23 23.33 12.45
N THR A 280 11.59 23.24 11.29
CA THR A 280 11.14 24.40 10.50
C THR A 280 9.81 24.94 11.04
N PRO A 281 9.44 26.22 10.75
CA PRO A 281 8.16 26.78 11.17
C PRO A 281 6.96 25.92 10.74
N GLU A 282 6.99 25.37 9.54
CA GLU A 282 5.91 24.53 9.00
C GLU A 282 5.81 23.19 9.76
N GLU A 283 6.93 22.61 10.19
CA GLU A 283 6.94 21.39 10.99
C GLU A 283 6.39 21.63 12.40
N ILE A 284 6.71 22.79 12.98
CA ILE A 284 6.16 23.20 14.28
C ILE A 284 4.65 23.39 14.18
N GLU A 285 4.17 24.07 13.15
CA GLU A 285 2.73 24.23 12.92
C GLU A 285 2.03 22.90 12.71
N PHE A 286 2.64 21.98 11.95
CA PHE A 286 2.13 20.63 11.75
C PHE A 286 2.02 19.84 13.06
N LEU A 287 3.03 19.89 13.93
CA LEU A 287 3.02 19.16 15.21
C LEU A 287 2.05 19.75 16.24
N LEU A 288 1.63 21.00 16.07
CA LEU A 288 0.67 21.70 16.93
C LEU A 288 -0.79 21.56 16.46
N ALA A 289 -1.01 21.17 15.20
CA ALA A 289 -2.32 20.97 14.60
C ALA A 289 -2.97 19.66 15.08
#